data_AF-A0A7V7WIU8-F1
#
_entry.id   AF-A0A7V7WIU8-F1
#
_cell.length_a   1.000
_cell.length_b   1.000
_cell.length_c   1.000
_cell.angle_alpha   90.00
_cell.angle_beta   90.00
_cell.angle_gamma   90.00
#
_symmetry.space_group_name_H-M   'P 1'
#
loop_
_entity.id
_entity.type
_entity.pdbx_description
1 polymer ?
#
loop_
_entity_poly.entity_id
_entity_poly.type
_entity_poly.pdbx_seq_one_letter_code
_entity_poly.pdbx_strand_id
1 'polypeptide(L)'
;MRAIRKAAVLVLVLSTILIGSDAVAGGLNIPEDSNGGKICKVTSMVDDASISGSLRRALEQGYNIQDSSLPSFCTEKIVFDTAGTITLRDTIRLNNKAAAGFTLEKGAGVSGQVILDASALGEGTCAIELDSNQVTIKGITVRGAAGSGICIKGGSNGNMIDAVSVTRSGNGILVETGSQRNT
;
A
#
# COMPACT_ATOMS: atom_id res chain seq x y z
N MET A 1 -81.99 -1.23 9.97
CA MET A 1 -81.12 -0.62 11.00
C MET A 1 -79.85 -1.48 11.10
N ARG A 2 -78.72 -1.02 10.56
CA ARG A 2 -77.47 -1.80 10.48
C ARG A 2 -76.59 -1.48 11.68
N ALA A 3 -76.29 -2.52 12.46
CA ALA A 3 -75.39 -2.48 13.60
C ALA A 3 -73.92 -2.50 13.17
N ILE A 4 -73.13 -1.75 13.94
CA ILE A 4 -71.71 -1.46 13.81
C ILE A 4 -70.89 -2.70 14.19
N ARG A 5 -69.88 -3.06 13.38
CA ARG A 5 -68.73 -3.85 13.86
C ARG A 5 -67.45 -3.05 13.62
N LYS A 6 -66.79 -2.72 14.73
CA LYS A 6 -65.52 -2.01 14.83
C LYS A 6 -64.42 -2.86 14.19
N ALA A 7 -63.74 -2.33 13.18
CA ALA A 7 -62.46 -2.86 12.73
C ALA A 7 -61.36 -2.20 13.57
N ALA A 8 -60.62 -3.00 14.34
CA ALA A 8 -59.38 -2.55 14.97
C ALA A 8 -58.30 -2.49 13.87
N VAL A 9 -57.86 -1.28 13.51
CA VAL A 9 -56.71 -1.07 12.65
C VAL A 9 -55.46 -1.17 13.53
N LEU A 10 -54.73 -2.28 13.42
CA LEU A 10 -53.39 -2.40 13.98
C LEU A 10 -52.43 -1.69 13.01
N VAL A 11 -52.04 -0.46 13.33
CA VAL A 11 -50.98 0.25 12.60
C VAL A 11 -49.64 -0.24 13.13
N LEU A 12 -48.97 -1.13 12.38
CA LEU A 12 -47.59 -1.51 12.64
C LEU A 12 -46.68 -0.42 12.05
N VAL A 13 -46.15 0.47 12.88
CA VAL A 13 -45.11 1.41 12.46
C VAL A 13 -43.80 0.65 12.39
N LEU A 14 -43.44 0.18 11.19
CA LEU A 14 -42.14 -0.42 10.94
C LEU A 14 -41.15 0.73 10.65
N SER A 15 -40.40 1.13 11.66
CA SER A 15 -39.25 2.02 11.49
C SER A 15 -38.19 1.27 10.70
N THR A 16 -38.17 1.44 9.38
CA THR A 16 -37.04 1.01 8.55
C THR A 16 -35.85 1.88 8.91
N ILE A 17 -34.96 1.34 9.75
CA ILE A 17 -33.61 1.84 9.91
C ILE A 17 -32.96 1.67 8.53
N LEU A 18 -32.69 2.78 7.82
CA LEU A 18 -31.73 2.78 6.73
C LEU A 18 -30.36 2.50 7.33
N ILE A 19 -30.05 1.23 7.54
CA ILE A 19 -28.67 0.79 7.61
C ILE A 19 -28.22 0.85 6.15
N GLY A 20 -27.44 1.87 5.82
CA GLY A 20 -26.77 1.94 4.52
C GLY A 20 -26.00 0.65 4.33
N SER A 21 -26.53 -0.23 3.50
CA SER A 21 -25.79 -1.35 2.96
C SER A 21 -24.82 -0.77 1.95
N ASP A 22 -23.62 -0.43 2.41
CA ASP A 22 -22.49 -0.24 1.51
C ASP A 22 -22.44 -1.48 0.61
N ALA A 23 -22.53 -1.24 -0.69
CA ALA A 23 -22.56 -2.28 -1.69
C ALA A 23 -21.27 -3.11 -1.58
N VAL A 24 -21.40 -4.36 -1.10
CA VAL A 24 -20.32 -5.35 -1.12
C VAL A 24 -20.19 -5.85 -2.55
N ALA A 25 -19.56 -5.04 -3.40
CA ALA A 25 -18.94 -5.52 -4.62
C ALA A 25 -17.79 -6.44 -4.19
N GLY A 26 -17.91 -7.76 -4.48
CA GLY A 26 -16.92 -8.82 -4.27
C GLY A 26 -15.75 -8.43 -3.36
N GLY A 27 -15.97 -8.50 -2.05
CA GLY A 27 -15.18 -7.80 -1.04
C GLY A 27 -13.68 -7.93 -1.24
N LEU A 28 -13.05 -6.89 -1.75
CA LEU A 28 -11.62 -6.70 -1.59
C LEU A 28 -11.36 -6.64 -0.08
N ASN A 29 -10.57 -7.58 0.42
CA ASN A 29 -10.19 -7.64 1.82
C ASN A 29 -9.15 -6.53 2.09
N ILE A 30 -9.66 -5.30 2.21
CA ILE A 30 -8.92 -4.11 2.63
C ILE A 30 -8.52 -4.35 4.09
N PRO A 31 -7.23 -4.24 4.45
CA PRO A 31 -6.81 -4.40 5.83
C PRO A 31 -7.63 -3.50 6.75
N GLU A 32 -8.18 -4.05 7.84
CA GLU A 32 -9.09 -3.35 8.76
C GLU A 32 -8.48 -2.06 9.36
N ASP A 33 -7.16 -1.95 9.34
CA ASP A 33 -6.39 -0.80 9.81
C ASP A 33 -6.17 0.28 8.72
N SER A 34 -6.80 0.15 7.56
CA SER A 34 -6.69 1.11 6.46
C SER A 34 -7.65 2.29 6.64
N ASN A 35 -7.13 3.52 6.63
CA ASN A 35 -7.95 4.73 6.80
C ASN A 35 -8.79 5.03 5.55
N GLY A 36 -10.02 4.51 5.50
CA GLY A 36 -10.91 4.67 4.35
C GLY A 36 -10.33 4.09 3.05
N GLY A 37 -9.47 3.07 3.17
CA GLY A 37 -8.77 2.45 2.04
C GLY A 37 -7.64 3.29 1.44
N LYS A 38 -7.41 4.55 1.83
CA LYS A 38 -6.36 5.38 1.19
C LYS A 38 -4.97 5.22 1.77
N ILE A 39 -4.91 4.98 3.08
CA ILE A 39 -3.69 4.73 3.83
C ILE A 39 -3.75 3.29 4.29
N CYS A 40 -2.71 2.52 4.00
CA CYS A 40 -2.58 1.14 4.47
C CYS A 40 -1.45 1.00 5.46
N LYS A 41 -1.67 0.17 6.48
CA LYS A 41 -0.63 -0.15 7.44
C LYS A 41 -0.04 -1.53 7.16
N VAL A 42 1.28 -1.62 7.28
CA VAL A 42 1.99 -2.90 7.29
C VAL A 42 2.15 -3.32 8.74
N THR A 43 1.41 -4.35 9.12
CA THR A 43 1.40 -4.96 10.46
C THR A 43 2.04 -6.34 10.46
N SER A 44 2.29 -6.91 9.28
CA SER A 44 2.98 -8.19 9.07
C SER A 44 4.28 -7.98 8.30
N MET A 45 5.39 -8.46 8.86
CA MET A 45 6.73 -8.37 8.25
C MET A 45 7.04 -9.55 7.32
N VAL A 46 6.00 -10.13 6.72
CA VAL A 46 6.10 -11.23 5.75
C VAL A 46 5.92 -10.67 4.34
N ASP A 47 6.73 -11.14 3.40
CA ASP A 47 6.58 -10.78 1.98
C ASP A 47 5.65 -11.76 1.25
N ASP A 48 4.34 -11.56 1.38
CA ASP A 48 3.34 -12.44 0.78
C ASP A 48 2.00 -11.73 0.54
N ALA A 49 1.52 -11.70 -0.70
CA ALA A 49 0.28 -11.00 -1.10
C ALA A 49 -0.99 -11.64 -0.51
N SER A 50 -0.92 -12.91 -0.12
CA SER A 50 -2.06 -13.62 0.50
C SER A 50 -2.28 -13.23 1.96
N ILE A 51 -1.25 -12.68 2.62
CA ILE A 51 -1.28 -12.35 4.03
C ILE A 51 -1.83 -10.94 4.23
N SER A 52 -2.88 -10.81 5.05
CA SER A 52 -3.41 -9.50 5.44
C SER A 52 -2.37 -8.71 6.24
N GLY A 53 -2.31 -7.40 6.02
CA GLY A 53 -1.35 -6.51 6.68
C GLY A 53 0.10 -6.64 6.17
N SER A 54 0.37 -7.40 5.11
CA SER A 54 1.68 -7.47 4.48
C SER A 54 1.93 -6.29 3.52
N LEU A 55 3.20 -5.93 3.35
CA LEU A 55 3.62 -4.94 2.36
C LEU A 55 3.23 -5.37 0.94
N ARG A 56 3.49 -6.63 0.59
CA ARG A 56 3.22 -7.19 -0.75
C ARG A 56 1.76 -7.05 -1.15
N ARG A 57 0.84 -7.37 -0.23
CA ARG A 57 -0.60 -7.24 -0.45
C ARG A 57 -0.99 -5.79 -0.72
N ALA A 58 -0.52 -4.87 0.12
CA ALA A 58 -0.82 -3.44 -0.01
C ALA A 58 -0.34 -2.86 -1.36
N LEU A 59 0.77 -3.36 -1.89
CA LEU A 59 1.29 -2.98 -3.19
C LEU A 59 0.50 -3.61 -4.34
N GLU A 60 0.35 -4.93 -4.36
CA GLU A 60 -0.17 -5.67 -5.51
C GLU A 60 -1.69 -5.57 -5.67
N GLN A 61 -2.42 -5.47 -4.57
CA GLN A 61 -3.87 -5.36 -4.59
C GLN A 61 -4.34 -3.91 -4.38
N GLY A 62 -3.45 -3.02 -3.93
CA GLY A 62 -3.75 -1.61 -3.67
C GLY A 62 -3.01 -0.68 -4.63
N TYR A 63 -1.85 -0.17 -4.20
CA TYR A 63 -1.16 0.93 -4.87
C TYR A 63 -0.87 0.68 -6.37
N ASN A 64 -0.48 -0.53 -6.76
CA ASN A 64 -0.14 -0.84 -8.16
C ASN A 64 -1.35 -1.22 -9.02
N ILE A 65 -2.57 -1.26 -8.46
CA ILE A 65 -3.77 -1.49 -9.27
C ILE A 65 -4.10 -0.22 -10.05
N GLN A 66 -3.94 -0.31 -11.38
CA GLN A 66 -4.24 0.77 -12.33
C GLN A 66 -5.61 0.61 -13.00
N ASP A 67 -6.32 -0.48 -12.72
CA ASP A 67 -7.65 -0.74 -13.26
C ASP A 67 -8.71 0.06 -12.50
N SER A 68 -9.28 1.06 -13.16
CA SER A 68 -10.34 1.91 -12.60
C SER A 68 -11.64 1.18 -12.23
N SER A 69 -11.82 -0.05 -12.72
CA SER A 69 -12.99 -0.89 -12.40
C SER A 69 -12.83 -1.68 -11.11
N LEU A 70 -11.60 -1.79 -10.58
CA LEU A 70 -11.31 -2.40 -9.30
C LEU A 70 -11.19 -1.32 -8.22
N PRO A 71 -11.72 -1.53 -7.01
CA PRO A 71 -11.53 -0.57 -5.93
C PRO A 71 -10.03 -0.42 -5.60
N SER A 72 -9.48 0.78 -5.85
CA SER A 72 -8.09 1.09 -5.52
C SER A 72 -7.99 1.52 -4.05
N PHE A 73 -7.03 0.94 -3.35
CA PHE A 73 -6.72 1.26 -1.96
C PHE A 73 -5.19 1.44 -1.79
N CYS A 74 -4.72 1.91 -0.64
CA CYS A 74 -3.36 2.38 -0.41
C CYS A 74 -2.89 3.47 -1.39
N THR A 75 -3.80 4.29 -1.92
CA THR A 75 -3.48 5.24 -3.00
C THR A 75 -2.63 6.43 -2.54
N GLU A 76 -2.70 6.79 -1.25
CA GLU A 76 -1.97 7.92 -0.70
C GLU A 76 -0.72 7.48 0.05
N LYS A 77 -0.80 6.37 0.81
CA LYS A 77 0.29 5.97 1.70
C LYS A 77 0.27 4.51 2.09
N ILE A 78 1.46 3.91 2.20
CA ILE A 78 1.72 2.69 2.95
C ILE A 78 2.67 3.03 4.10
N VAL A 79 2.25 2.73 5.33
CA VAL A 79 3.03 2.99 6.55
C VAL A 79 3.36 1.68 7.27
N PHE A 80 4.63 1.45 7.60
CA PHE A 80 4.99 0.35 8.49
C PHE A 80 4.60 0.72 9.92
N ASP A 81 3.69 -0.04 10.52
CA ASP A 81 3.20 0.17 11.90
C ASP A 81 3.95 -0.72 12.92
N THR A 82 4.86 -1.56 12.43
CA THR A 82 5.73 -2.40 13.23
C THR A 82 7.16 -2.37 12.71
N ALA A 83 8.13 -2.53 13.61
CA ALA A 83 9.54 -2.66 13.27
C ALA A 83 9.87 -4.12 12.95
N GLY A 84 10.90 -4.33 12.12
CA GLY A 84 11.33 -5.68 11.78
C GLY A 84 12.04 -5.76 10.44
N THR A 85 12.30 -6.99 10.02
CA THR A 85 12.92 -7.28 8.73
C THR A 85 11.91 -8.04 7.87
N ILE A 86 11.69 -7.56 6.64
CA ILE A 86 10.99 -8.28 5.60
C ILE A 86 12.05 -8.88 4.68
N THR A 87 12.15 -10.22 4.63
CA THR A 87 12.93 -10.90 3.60
C THR A 87 12.14 -10.88 2.30
N LEU A 88 12.61 -10.13 1.32
CA LEU A 88 11.94 -9.97 0.03
C LEU A 88 12.04 -11.26 -0.79
N ARG A 89 10.90 -11.72 -1.28
CA ARG A 89 10.75 -12.81 -2.25
C ARG A 89 10.79 -12.29 -3.70
N ASP A 90 10.43 -11.02 -3.90
CA ASP A 90 10.54 -10.33 -5.18
C ASP A 90 10.85 -8.84 -4.95
N THR A 91 11.26 -8.15 -6.00
CA THR A 91 11.41 -6.71 -6.01
C THR A 91 10.12 -6.00 -5.58
N ILE A 92 10.26 -4.98 -4.75
CA ILE A 92 9.19 -4.04 -4.42
C ILE A 92 9.03 -3.07 -5.59
N ARG A 93 7.96 -3.23 -6.37
CA ARG A 93 7.66 -2.35 -7.50
C ARG A 93 6.72 -1.25 -7.06
N LEU A 94 7.14 -0.01 -7.28
CA LEU A 94 6.31 1.18 -7.18
C LEU A 94 6.10 1.71 -8.60
N ASN A 95 5.09 1.19 -9.29
CA ASN A 95 4.93 1.37 -10.74
C ASN A 95 3.56 1.94 -11.13
N ASN A 96 3.02 2.87 -10.36
CA ASN A 96 1.77 3.55 -10.66
C ASN A 96 2.02 5.03 -10.97
N LYS A 97 2.19 5.36 -12.25
CA LYS A 97 2.40 6.75 -12.69
C LYS A 97 1.17 7.64 -12.60
N ALA A 98 -0.02 7.05 -12.49
CA ALA A 98 -1.27 7.80 -12.33
C ALA A 98 -1.47 8.25 -10.88
N ALA A 99 -0.94 7.49 -9.91
CA ALA A 99 -0.96 7.85 -8.49
C ALA A 99 0.23 8.76 -8.14
N ALA A 100 -0.01 10.07 -8.10
CA ALA A 100 0.99 11.05 -7.66
C ALA A 100 0.86 11.36 -6.16
N GLY A 101 2.00 11.64 -5.50
CA GLY A 101 2.03 12.03 -4.08
C GLY A 101 2.01 10.85 -3.11
N PHE A 102 2.25 9.62 -3.60
CA PHE A 102 2.25 8.43 -2.77
C PHE A 102 3.45 8.38 -1.81
N THR A 103 3.23 7.85 -0.60
CA THR A 103 4.30 7.71 0.41
C THR A 103 4.44 6.27 0.89
N LEU A 104 5.66 5.72 0.86
CA LEU A 104 6.04 4.50 1.54
C LEU A 104 6.96 4.86 2.72
N GLU A 105 6.48 4.74 3.95
CA GLU A 105 7.23 5.23 5.12
C GLU A 105 7.22 4.30 6.34
N LYS A 106 8.29 4.36 7.13
CA LYS A 106 8.24 3.88 8.51
C LYS A 106 7.37 4.81 9.35
N GLY A 107 6.41 4.26 10.09
CA GLY A 107 5.54 5.05 10.97
C GLY A 107 6.31 5.79 12.07
N ALA A 108 5.91 7.02 12.37
CA ALA A 108 6.58 7.88 13.35
C ALA A 108 6.62 7.27 14.78
N GLY A 109 5.60 6.49 15.15
CA GLY A 109 5.53 5.79 16.43
C GLY A 109 6.30 4.46 16.51
N VAL A 110 6.87 4.00 15.39
CA VAL A 110 7.55 2.70 15.35
C VAL A 110 8.96 2.81 15.90
N SER A 111 9.17 2.25 17.10
CA SER A 111 10.50 2.13 17.71
C SER A 111 11.31 1.03 17.02
N GLY A 112 12.50 1.39 16.50
CA GLY A 112 13.38 0.47 15.78
C GLY A 112 13.43 0.72 14.27
N GLN A 113 14.03 -0.23 13.57
CA GLN A 113 14.25 -0.18 12.12
C GLN A 113 13.20 -1.02 11.38
N VAL A 114 12.81 -0.51 10.21
CA VAL A 114 12.14 -1.30 9.17
C VAL A 114 13.19 -1.62 8.13
N ILE A 115 13.45 -2.91 7.94
CA ILE A 115 14.47 -3.41 7.04
C ILE A 115 13.81 -4.19 5.91
N LEU A 116 14.08 -3.81 4.68
CA LEU A 116 13.78 -4.58 3.49
C LEU A 116 15.05 -5.33 3.08
N ASP A 117 15.06 -6.64 3.29
CA ASP A 117 16.20 -7.50 3.03
C ASP A 117 16.06 -8.19 1.68
N ALA A 118 16.83 -7.71 0.72
CA ALA A 118 16.86 -8.16 -0.66
C ALA A 118 17.94 -9.22 -0.91
N SER A 119 18.57 -9.79 0.13
CA SER A 119 19.61 -10.80 -0.03
C SER A 119 19.17 -12.07 -0.75
N ALA A 120 17.86 -12.31 -0.82
CA ALA A 120 17.27 -13.45 -1.53
C ALA A 120 16.91 -13.13 -3.00
N LEU A 121 17.04 -11.87 -3.43
CA LEU A 121 16.76 -11.48 -4.81
C LEU A 121 17.95 -11.83 -5.72
N GLY A 122 17.66 -12.12 -6.99
CA GLY A 122 18.66 -12.54 -7.97
C GLY A 122 19.68 -11.45 -8.34
N GLU A 123 20.74 -11.84 -9.04
CA GLU A 123 21.75 -10.89 -9.53
C GLU A 123 21.16 -9.79 -10.40
N GLY A 124 21.70 -8.58 -10.30
CA GLY A 124 21.26 -7.42 -11.07
C GLY A 124 19.90 -6.84 -10.66
N THR A 125 19.18 -7.46 -9.72
CA THR A 125 17.87 -6.98 -9.28
C THR A 125 17.97 -5.83 -8.28
N CYS A 126 16.94 -4.99 -8.27
CA CYS A 126 16.79 -3.93 -7.30
C CYS A 126 15.88 -4.38 -6.15
N ALA A 127 16.14 -3.96 -4.92
CA ALA A 127 15.20 -4.22 -3.82
C ALA A 127 13.89 -3.45 -4.03
N ILE A 128 14.02 -2.16 -4.39
CA ILE A 128 12.90 -1.31 -4.76
C ILE A 128 13.12 -0.81 -6.20
N GLU A 129 12.10 -0.98 -7.03
CA GLU A 129 12.02 -0.37 -8.35
C GLU A 129 10.96 0.73 -8.33
N LEU A 130 11.41 1.95 -8.57
CA LEU A 130 10.58 3.13 -8.63
C LEU A 130 10.40 3.54 -10.10
N ASP A 131 9.21 3.23 -10.62
CA ASP A 131 8.72 3.67 -11.93
C ASP A 131 7.41 4.47 -11.75
N SER A 132 7.50 5.53 -10.95
CA SER A 132 6.37 6.36 -10.54
C SER A 132 6.79 7.83 -10.43
N ASN A 133 5.81 8.72 -10.28
CA ASN A 133 6.04 10.15 -10.13
C ASN A 133 5.63 10.61 -8.73
N GLN A 134 6.41 11.52 -8.15
CA GLN A 134 6.08 12.14 -6.86
C GLN A 134 5.86 11.12 -5.73
N VAL A 135 6.66 10.04 -5.72
CA VAL A 135 6.68 9.07 -4.63
C VAL A 135 7.71 9.47 -3.60
N THR A 136 7.34 9.36 -2.33
CA THR A 136 8.26 9.51 -1.19
C THR A 136 8.54 8.15 -0.57
N ILE A 137 9.81 7.77 -0.45
CA ILE A 137 10.25 6.62 0.35
C ILE A 137 10.96 7.16 1.58
N LYS A 138 10.51 6.81 2.79
CA LYS A 138 10.98 7.46 4.00
C LYS A 138 11.32 6.52 5.16
N GLY A 139 12.49 6.70 5.77
CA GLY A 139 12.83 6.14 7.08
C GLY A 139 12.99 4.61 7.09
N ILE A 140 13.28 4.01 5.93
CA ILE A 140 13.41 2.56 5.73
C ILE A 140 14.88 2.22 5.48
N THR A 141 15.31 1.05 5.93
CA THR A 141 16.60 0.48 5.56
C THR A 141 16.42 -0.55 4.47
N VAL A 142 17.17 -0.44 3.38
CA VAL A 142 17.27 -1.45 2.33
C VAL A 142 18.62 -2.12 2.46
N ARG A 143 18.67 -3.45 2.38
CA ARG A 143 19.94 -4.17 2.43
C ARG A 143 19.99 -5.39 1.54
N GLY A 144 21.21 -5.79 1.17
CA GLY A 144 21.47 -7.09 0.56
C GLY A 144 21.11 -7.22 -0.91
N ALA A 145 20.76 -6.13 -1.61
CA ALA A 145 20.38 -6.23 -3.02
C ALA A 145 21.62 -6.45 -3.91
N ALA A 146 21.67 -7.57 -4.63
CA ALA A 146 22.80 -7.89 -5.50
C ALA A 146 23.04 -6.81 -6.58
N GLY A 147 21.97 -6.22 -7.14
CA GLY A 147 22.05 -5.10 -8.07
C GLY A 147 22.12 -3.75 -7.35
N SER A 148 20.96 -3.16 -7.04
CA SER A 148 20.89 -1.86 -6.36
C SER A 148 19.86 -1.90 -5.24
N GLY A 149 20.04 -1.13 -4.17
CA GLY A 149 18.98 -1.00 -3.16
C GLY A 149 17.73 -0.38 -3.76
N ILE A 150 17.88 0.74 -4.47
CA ILE A 150 16.75 1.43 -5.13
C ILE A 150 17.14 1.73 -6.58
N CYS A 151 16.25 1.42 -7.52
CA CYS A 151 16.37 1.80 -8.91
C CYS A 151 15.24 2.75 -9.29
N ILE A 152 15.59 3.96 -9.70
CA ILE A 152 14.64 4.96 -10.22
C ILE A 152 14.72 4.93 -11.74
N LYS A 153 13.63 4.53 -12.39
CA LYS A 153 13.64 4.21 -13.82
C LYS A 153 12.41 4.71 -14.57
N GLY A 154 12.39 4.44 -15.88
CA GLY A 154 11.25 4.71 -16.74
C GLY A 154 10.92 6.19 -16.94
N GLY A 155 11.84 7.11 -16.69
CA GLY A 155 11.56 8.55 -16.71
C GLY A 155 10.76 9.03 -15.49
N SER A 156 10.94 8.37 -14.35
CA SER A 156 10.36 8.75 -13.07
C SER A 156 10.76 10.16 -12.65
N ASN A 157 9.78 10.94 -12.19
CA ASN A 157 9.96 12.36 -11.92
C ASN A 157 9.49 12.79 -10.53
N GLY A 158 10.31 13.60 -9.85
CA GLY A 158 9.92 14.28 -8.62
C GLY A 158 9.83 13.37 -7.39
N ASN A 159 10.54 12.26 -7.37
CA ASN A 159 10.52 11.33 -6.23
C ASN A 159 11.49 11.79 -5.13
N MET A 160 11.17 11.45 -3.89
CA MET A 160 11.96 11.80 -2.71
C MET A 160 12.39 10.54 -1.95
N ILE A 161 13.69 10.40 -1.71
CA ILE A 161 14.26 9.31 -0.92
C ILE A 161 14.80 9.92 0.39
N ASP A 162 13.96 9.93 1.43
CA ASP A 162 14.24 10.65 2.67
C ASP A 162 14.63 9.71 3.82
N ALA A 163 15.73 10.00 4.51
CA ALA A 163 16.20 9.20 5.64
C ALA A 163 16.25 7.68 5.39
N VAL A 164 16.52 7.29 4.14
CA VAL A 164 16.68 5.89 3.73
C VAL A 164 18.15 5.49 3.89
N SER A 165 18.38 4.32 4.47
CA SER A 165 19.71 3.71 4.52
C SER A 165 19.79 2.56 3.53
N VAL A 166 20.74 2.61 2.58
CA VAL A 166 21.03 1.48 1.69
C VAL A 166 22.37 0.88 2.09
N THR A 167 22.38 -0.42 2.39
CA THR A 167 23.60 -1.11 2.84
C THR A 167 23.79 -2.42 2.09
N ARG A 168 25.04 -2.89 1.95
CA ARG A 168 25.37 -4.19 1.32
C ARG A 168 24.61 -4.42 0.01
N SER A 169 24.56 -3.41 -0.84
CA SER A 169 23.87 -3.45 -2.14
C SER A 169 24.84 -2.94 -3.20
N GLY A 170 24.76 -3.44 -4.44
CA GLY A 170 25.75 -3.15 -5.48
C GLY A 170 25.93 -1.65 -5.77
N ASN A 171 24.90 -0.98 -6.32
CA ASN A 171 25.00 0.45 -6.67
C ASN A 171 24.41 1.42 -5.63
N GLY A 172 23.95 0.94 -4.48
CA GLY A 172 23.20 1.80 -3.54
C GLY A 172 21.87 2.26 -4.14
N ILE A 173 21.81 3.51 -4.63
CA ILE A 173 20.68 4.05 -5.39
C ILE A 173 21.13 4.30 -6.83
N LEU A 174 20.46 3.65 -7.78
CA LEU A 174 20.68 3.83 -9.21
C LEU A 174 19.56 4.70 -9.81
N VAL A 175 19.93 5.74 -10.54
CA VAL A 175 19.00 6.61 -11.27
C VAL A 175 19.26 6.44 -12.76
N GLU A 176 18.29 5.88 -13.48
CA GLU A 176 18.40 5.68 -14.92
C GLU A 176 18.18 6.97 -15.71
N THR A 177 18.83 7.04 -16.87
CA THR A 177 18.71 8.13 -17.83
C THR A 177 17.25 8.45 -18.14
N GLY A 178 16.93 9.74 -18.14
CA GLY A 178 15.57 10.24 -18.39
C GLY A 178 14.75 10.47 -17.11
N SER A 179 15.17 9.94 -15.96
CA SER A 179 14.56 10.27 -14.67
C SER A 179 14.98 11.68 -14.21
N GLN A 180 14.05 12.45 -13.65
CA GLN A 180 14.27 13.87 -13.37
C GLN A 180 13.80 14.29 -11.97
N ARG A 181 14.44 15.32 -11.41
CA ARG A 181 14.05 15.97 -10.14
C ARG A 181 13.86 14.99 -8.96
N ASN A 182 14.61 13.90 -8.95
CA ASN A 182 14.60 12.95 -7.83
C ASN A 182 15.65 13.42 -6.81
N THR A 183 15.30 13.41 -5.53
CA THR A 183 16.13 13.96 -4.43
C THR A 183 16.29 12.97 -3.30
#